data_AF-A0A933B3T3-F1
#
_entry.id   AF-A0A933B3T3-F1
#
_cell.length_a   1.000
_cell.length_b   1.000
_cell.length_c   1.000
_cell.angle_alpha   90.00
_cell.angle_beta   90.00
_cell.angle_gamma   90.00
#
_symmetry.space_group_name_H-M   'P 1'
#
loop_
_entity.id
_entity.type
_entity.pdbx_description
1 polymer ?
#
loop_
_entity_poly.entity_id
_entity_poly.type
_entity_poly.pdbx_seq_one_letter_code
_entity_poly.pdbx_strand_id
1 'polypeptide(L)'
;MMRSWAVVGIACLLASQLAEAENATAVISGTTEESQVSGTATLTDSPEGLTVRITVAGVSPGQHGVHIHQYGRCDDEGRAAGGHYNPMGVKHGFLPMDGFTHAHAGDFGNIDVRADGVGTLELTIPGLSLAGAR
;
A
#
# COMPACT_ATOMS: atom_id res chain seq x y z
N MET A 1 56.36 14.01 37.98
CA MET A 1 55.00 14.54 38.28
C MET A 1 54.09 14.19 37.12
N MET A 2 53.20 13.21 37.32
CA MET A 2 52.29 12.69 36.30
C MET A 2 51.15 13.70 36.05
N ARG A 3 50.86 14.00 34.78
CA ARG A 3 49.68 14.79 34.39
C ARG A 3 48.62 13.80 33.89
N SER A 4 47.62 13.53 34.72
CA SER A 4 46.43 12.78 34.33
C SER A 4 45.64 13.54 33.28
N TRP A 5 45.25 12.84 32.22
CA TRP A 5 44.26 13.31 31.25
C TRP A 5 42.99 12.51 31.51
N ALA A 6 41.92 13.19 31.94
CA ALA A 6 40.61 12.59 32.05
C ALA A 6 39.97 12.53 30.65
N VAL A 7 39.68 11.33 30.17
CA VAL A 7 38.85 11.13 28.97
C VAL A 7 37.40 11.16 29.42
N VAL A 8 36.66 12.19 29.00
CA VAL A 8 35.20 12.23 29.16
C VAL A 8 34.58 11.46 28.00
N GLY A 9 34.13 10.24 28.27
CA GLY A 9 33.37 9.45 27.31
C GLY A 9 31.95 9.99 27.17
N ILE A 10 31.62 10.57 26.02
CA ILE A 10 30.23 10.86 25.64
C ILE A 10 29.63 9.55 25.16
N ALA A 11 28.80 8.93 26.01
CA ALA A 11 27.91 7.86 25.59
C ALA A 11 26.79 8.50 24.75
N CYS A 12 26.91 8.42 23.43
CA CYS A 12 25.82 8.73 22.51
C CYS A 12 24.78 7.62 22.66
N LEU A 13 23.76 7.85 23.49
CA LEU A 13 22.57 7.01 23.51
C LEU A 13 21.84 7.22 22.18
N LEU A 14 22.08 6.33 21.22
CA LEU A 14 21.22 6.15 20.07
C LEU A 14 19.88 5.63 20.60
N ALA A 15 18.96 6.55 20.90
CA ALA A 15 17.56 6.19 21.04
C ALA A 15 17.12 5.67 19.66
N SER A 16 17.02 4.35 19.52
CA SER A 16 16.34 3.75 18.38
C SER A 16 14.90 4.23 18.41
N GLN A 17 14.57 5.18 17.54
CA GLN A 17 13.19 5.46 17.20
C GLN A 17 12.67 4.20 16.54
N LEU A 18 12.04 3.33 17.32
CA LEU A 18 11.17 2.30 16.78
C LEU A 18 10.06 3.07 16.08
N ALA A 19 10.14 3.16 14.74
CA ALA A 19 9.04 3.67 13.95
C ALA A 19 7.82 2.80 14.29
N GLU A 20 6.80 3.39 14.91
CA GLU A 20 5.52 2.69 15.06
C GLU A 20 5.03 2.31 13.66
N ALA A 21 4.59 1.07 13.50
CA ALA A 21 3.98 0.62 12.26
C ALA A 21 2.72 1.46 12.00
N GLU A 22 2.78 2.32 11.00
CA GLU A 22 1.62 3.08 10.56
C GLU A 22 0.61 2.12 9.93
N ASN A 23 -0.67 2.36 10.19
CA ASN A 23 -1.75 1.54 9.67
C ASN A 23 -2.83 2.43 9.04
N ALA A 24 -3.37 2.02 7.91
CA ALA A 24 -4.51 2.65 7.27
C ALA A 24 -5.53 1.59 6.84
N THR A 25 -6.81 1.95 6.89
CA THR A 25 -7.90 1.09 6.45
C THR A 25 -8.77 1.85 5.47
N ALA A 26 -9.12 1.21 4.36
CA ALA A 26 -10.11 1.71 3.40
C ALA A 26 -11.29 0.74 3.34
N VAL A 27 -12.51 1.29 3.41
CA VAL A 27 -13.73 0.53 3.10
C VAL A 27 -13.91 0.54 1.59
N ILE A 28 -14.12 -0.63 1.01
CA ILE A 28 -14.40 -0.81 -0.41
C ILE A 28 -15.90 -0.96 -0.57
N SER A 29 -16.50 -0.14 -1.43
CA SER A 29 -17.91 -0.21 -1.81
C SER A 29 -18.06 0.02 -3.30
N GLY A 30 -19.08 -0.59 -3.90
CA GLY A 30 -19.48 -0.30 -5.26
C GLY A 30 -19.75 1.19 -5.51
N THR A 31 -19.43 1.67 -6.71
CA THR A 31 -19.59 3.08 -7.12
C THR A 31 -20.87 3.32 -7.96
N THR A 32 -21.67 2.27 -8.19
CA THR A 32 -22.99 2.35 -8.84
C THR A 32 -24.05 1.77 -7.92
N GLU A 33 -25.32 2.13 -8.14
CA GLU A 33 -26.43 1.69 -7.28
C GLU A 33 -26.65 0.17 -7.32
N GLU A 34 -26.37 -0.47 -8.46
CA GLU A 34 -26.56 -1.91 -8.66
C GLU A 34 -25.40 -2.74 -8.10
N SER A 35 -24.24 -2.11 -7.86
CA SER A 35 -23.04 -2.81 -7.46
C SER A 35 -23.17 -3.38 -6.06
N GLN A 36 -22.96 -4.70 -5.95
CA GLN A 36 -22.96 -5.44 -4.68
C GLN A 36 -21.56 -5.55 -4.08
N VAL A 37 -20.57 -4.90 -4.70
CA VAL A 37 -19.18 -4.97 -4.25
C VAL A 37 -19.05 -4.34 -2.89
N SER A 38 -18.48 -5.09 -1.95
CA SER A 38 -18.14 -4.63 -0.62
C SER A 38 -16.81 -5.24 -0.20
N GLY A 39 -16.10 -4.57 0.71
CA GLY A 39 -14.82 -5.09 1.19
C GLY A 39 -14.07 -4.13 2.08
N THR A 40 -12.84 -4.53 2.40
CA THR A 40 -11.90 -3.75 3.20
C THR A 40 -10.49 -3.96 2.65
N ALA A 41 -9.72 -2.87 2.60
CA ALA A 41 -8.27 -2.92 2.45
C ALA A 41 -7.61 -2.43 3.74
N THR A 42 -6.64 -3.18 4.25
CA THR A 42 -5.75 -2.77 5.34
C THR A 42 -4.34 -2.63 4.81
N LEU A 43 -3.72 -1.50 5.11
CA LEU A 43 -2.37 -1.13 4.72
C LEU A 43 -1.56 -1.00 6.01
N THR A 44 -0.46 -1.72 6.12
CA THR A 44 0.40 -1.74 7.32
C THR A 44 1.84 -1.55 6.91
N ASP A 45 2.47 -0.49 7.41
CA ASP A 45 3.90 -0.25 7.24
C ASP A 45 4.70 -1.31 8.00
N SER A 46 5.71 -1.90 7.34
CA SER A 46 6.69 -2.79 7.95
C SER A 46 8.12 -2.44 7.51
N PRO A 47 9.16 -2.98 8.15
CA PRO A 47 10.54 -2.82 7.69
C PRO A 47 10.78 -3.31 6.25
N GLU A 48 9.98 -4.27 5.77
CA GLU A 48 10.07 -4.87 4.44
C GLU A 48 9.31 -4.06 3.36
N GLY A 49 8.49 -3.08 3.75
CA GLY A 49 7.67 -2.26 2.86
C GLY A 49 6.23 -2.14 3.35
N LEU A 50 5.31 -1.83 2.43
CA LEU A 50 3.90 -1.73 2.75
C LEU A 50 3.21 -3.08 2.57
N THR A 51 2.65 -3.63 3.63
CA THR A 51 1.79 -4.82 3.54
C THR A 51 0.36 -4.38 3.27
N VAL A 52 -0.21 -4.87 2.16
CA VAL A 52 -1.56 -4.59 1.71
C VAL A 52 -2.36 -5.89 1.76
N ARG A 53 -3.45 -5.90 2.53
CA ARG A 53 -4.41 -7.00 2.59
C ARG A 53 -5.78 -6.48 2.19
N ILE A 54 -6.41 -7.15 1.24
CA ILE A 54 -7.71 -6.79 0.69
C ILE A 54 -8.62 -8.00 0.75
N THR A 55 -9.85 -7.79 1.21
CA THR A 55 -10.93 -8.77 1.09
C THR A 55 -12.12 -8.10 0.45
N VAL A 56 -12.70 -8.75 -0.56
CA VAL A 56 -13.90 -8.28 -1.27
C VAL A 56 -14.95 -9.39 -1.32
N ALA A 57 -16.20 -8.98 -1.42
CA ALA A 57 -17.37 -9.84 -1.61
C ALA A 57 -18.33 -9.19 -2.64
N GLY A 58 -19.23 -10.00 -3.21
CA GLY A 58 -20.19 -9.52 -4.20
C GLY A 58 -19.56 -9.20 -5.57
N VAL A 59 -18.37 -9.75 -5.83
CA VAL A 59 -17.65 -9.60 -7.10
C VAL A 59 -17.86 -10.86 -7.95
N SER A 60 -17.94 -10.73 -9.27
CA SER A 60 -18.06 -11.90 -10.15
C SER A 60 -16.79 -12.78 -10.07
N PRO A 61 -16.89 -14.12 -10.19
CA PRO A 61 -15.71 -14.99 -10.15
C PRO A 61 -14.68 -14.67 -11.24
N GLY A 62 -13.39 -14.89 -10.94
CA GLY A 62 -12.26 -14.65 -11.85
C GLY A 62 -11.26 -13.60 -11.35
N GLN A 63 -10.34 -13.20 -12.23
CA GLN A 63 -9.32 -12.20 -11.91
C GLN A 63 -9.85 -10.78 -12.09
N HIS A 64 -9.60 -9.93 -11.09
CA HIS A 64 -9.93 -8.50 -11.12
C HIS A 64 -8.72 -7.65 -10.75
N GLY A 65 -8.51 -6.56 -11.47
CA GLY A 65 -7.40 -5.63 -11.21
C GLY A 65 -7.56 -4.90 -9.88
N VAL A 66 -6.47 -4.73 -9.17
CA VAL A 66 -6.39 -3.97 -7.91
C VAL A 66 -5.44 -2.81 -8.11
N HIS A 67 -5.96 -1.60 -7.94
CA HIS A 67 -5.16 -0.39 -8.08
C HIS A 67 -5.45 0.64 -6.97
N ILE A 68 -4.42 1.38 -6.55
CA ILE A 68 -4.60 2.67 -5.87
C ILE A 68 -4.71 3.76 -6.93
N HIS A 69 -5.74 4.60 -6.84
CA HIS A 69 -5.95 5.74 -7.73
C HIS A 69 -5.43 7.05 -7.13
N GLN A 70 -5.21 8.05 -7.99
CA GLN A 70 -4.58 9.31 -7.59
C GLN A 70 -5.43 10.17 -6.65
N TYR A 71 -6.76 10.09 -6.73
CA TYR A 71 -7.67 10.88 -5.90
C TYR A 71 -8.57 10.00 -5.04
N GLY A 72 -8.71 10.35 -3.76
CA GLY A 72 -9.66 9.72 -2.84
C GLY A 72 -11.11 10.18 -3.07
N ARG A 73 -11.63 9.98 -4.28
CA ARG A 73 -13.00 10.34 -4.69
C ARG A 73 -13.65 9.15 -5.37
N CYS A 74 -14.83 8.75 -4.88
CA CYS A 74 -15.58 7.61 -5.42
C CYS A 74 -16.76 8.03 -6.32
N ASP A 75 -16.94 9.33 -6.54
CA ASP A 75 -18.00 9.90 -7.36
C ASP A 75 -17.87 9.52 -8.84
N ASP A 76 -18.90 9.85 -9.63
CA ASP A 76 -18.95 9.64 -11.08
C ASP A 76 -18.68 8.18 -11.45
N GLU A 77 -19.32 7.25 -10.75
CA GLU A 77 -19.17 5.80 -10.94
C GLU A 77 -17.71 5.33 -10.77
N GLY A 78 -16.91 6.05 -9.98
CA GLY A 78 -15.48 5.78 -9.76
C GLY A 78 -14.54 6.52 -10.71
N ARG A 79 -15.05 7.22 -11.74
CA ARG A 79 -14.22 8.00 -12.66
C ARG A 79 -13.54 9.18 -11.98
N ALA A 80 -14.13 9.73 -10.92
CA ALA A 80 -13.56 10.84 -10.16
C ALA A 80 -12.26 10.50 -9.42
N ALA A 81 -11.93 9.21 -9.26
CA ALA A 81 -10.67 8.74 -8.67
C ALA A 81 -9.44 9.07 -9.55
N GLY A 82 -9.66 9.34 -10.84
CA GLY A 82 -8.60 9.63 -11.81
C GLY A 82 -7.83 8.38 -12.24
N GLY A 83 -6.62 8.57 -12.75
CA GLY A 83 -5.74 7.46 -13.13
C GLY A 83 -5.17 6.71 -11.92
N HIS A 84 -4.40 5.66 -12.20
CA HIS A 84 -3.64 4.95 -11.17
C HIS A 84 -2.63 5.91 -10.53
N TYR A 85 -2.34 5.71 -9.24
CA TYR A 85 -1.33 6.50 -8.54
C TYR A 85 0.05 6.27 -9.17
N ASN A 86 0.55 7.28 -9.90
CA ASN A 86 1.77 7.20 -10.69
C ASN A 86 2.66 8.44 -10.49
N PRO A 87 3.28 8.61 -9.31
CA PRO A 87 4.14 9.76 -9.03
C PRO A 87 5.41 9.79 -9.90
N MET A 88 5.83 8.65 -10.47
CA MET A 88 7.05 8.54 -11.28
C MET A 88 6.81 8.74 -12.78
N GLY A 89 5.56 8.87 -13.23
CA GLY A 89 5.24 9.06 -14.64
C GLY A 89 5.66 7.90 -15.54
N VAL A 90 5.65 6.67 -15.01
CA VAL A 90 6.04 5.45 -15.73
C VAL A 90 4.83 4.79 -16.39
N LYS A 91 5.04 3.71 -17.14
CA LYS A 91 3.95 2.94 -17.76
C LYS A 91 3.25 2.06 -16.72
N HIS A 92 2.04 1.62 -17.05
CA HIS A 92 1.32 0.59 -16.29
C HIS A 92 2.09 -0.74 -16.33
N GLY A 93 2.08 -1.48 -15.22
CA GLY A 93 2.72 -2.80 -15.09
C GLY A 93 2.21 -3.54 -13.86
N PHE A 94 3.04 -4.41 -13.30
CA PHE A 94 2.77 -5.09 -12.04
C PHE A 94 3.86 -4.77 -11.02
N LEU A 95 3.58 -3.82 -10.12
CA LEU A 95 4.59 -3.22 -9.24
C LEU A 95 5.41 -4.24 -8.42
N PRO A 96 4.81 -5.28 -7.81
CA PRO A 96 5.56 -6.33 -7.12
C PRO A 96 6.62 -7.07 -7.95
N MET A 97 6.48 -7.13 -9.28
CA MET A 97 7.48 -7.77 -10.16
C MET A 97 8.34 -6.77 -10.94
N ASP A 98 7.72 -5.72 -11.49
CA ASP A 98 8.36 -4.81 -12.44
C ASP A 98 9.11 -3.66 -11.74
N GLY A 99 8.73 -3.34 -10.50
CA GLY A 99 9.30 -2.26 -9.70
C GLY A 99 8.87 -0.86 -10.12
N PHE A 100 9.18 0.13 -9.27
CA PHE A 100 8.69 1.51 -9.41
C PHE A 100 9.13 2.25 -10.67
N THR A 101 10.19 1.79 -11.35
CA THR A 101 10.66 2.40 -12.60
C THR A 101 9.92 1.89 -13.84
N HIS A 102 9.08 0.85 -13.70
CA HIS A 102 8.39 0.21 -14.84
C HIS A 102 6.89 -0.05 -14.62
N ALA A 103 6.35 0.20 -13.41
CA ALA A 103 4.94 0.07 -13.09
C ALA A 103 4.47 1.25 -12.23
N HIS A 104 3.18 1.60 -12.30
CA HIS A 104 2.65 2.65 -11.43
C HIS A 104 2.78 2.22 -9.96
N ALA A 105 2.97 3.19 -9.06
CA ALA A 105 3.04 2.91 -7.62
C ALA A 105 1.73 2.35 -7.03
N GLY A 106 0.62 2.51 -7.77
CA GLY A 106 -0.68 1.91 -7.43
C GLY A 106 -0.96 0.56 -8.08
N ASP A 107 -0.07 -0.03 -8.90
CA ASP A 107 -0.39 -1.25 -9.67
C ASP A 107 -0.16 -2.56 -8.89
N PHE A 108 -1.19 -3.07 -8.20
CA PHE A 108 -1.03 -4.23 -7.31
C PHE A 108 -1.36 -5.58 -7.95
N GLY A 109 -1.63 -5.60 -9.26
CA GLY A 109 -1.94 -6.82 -10.01
C GLY A 109 -3.40 -7.22 -9.85
N ASN A 110 -3.66 -8.53 -9.69
CA ASN A 110 -5.02 -9.07 -9.66
C ASN A 110 -5.35 -9.76 -8.34
N ILE A 111 -6.59 -9.60 -7.89
CA ILE A 111 -7.24 -10.44 -6.89
C ILE A 111 -8.00 -11.56 -7.60
N ASP A 112 -7.87 -12.80 -7.10
CA ASP A 112 -8.64 -13.94 -7.59
C ASP A 112 -9.92 -14.07 -6.76
N VAL A 113 -11.07 -13.93 -7.43
CA VAL A 113 -12.39 -14.03 -6.83
C VAL A 113 -12.95 -15.42 -7.08
N ARG A 114 -13.29 -16.11 -5.99
CA ARG A 114 -13.79 -17.49 -6.01
C ARG A 114 -15.24 -17.53 -6.51
N ALA A 115 -15.75 -18.74 -6.72
CA ALA A 115 -17.12 -18.96 -7.19
C ALA A 115 -18.23 -18.43 -6.26
N ASP A 116 -17.92 -18.25 -4.97
CA ASP A 116 -18.83 -17.64 -3.97
C ASP A 116 -18.82 -16.11 -4.00
N GLY A 117 -18.07 -15.50 -4.93
CA GLY A 117 -17.96 -14.05 -5.10
C GLY A 117 -17.05 -13.37 -4.09
N VAL A 118 -16.24 -14.14 -3.35
CA VAL A 118 -15.29 -13.64 -2.35
C VAL A 118 -13.85 -13.81 -2.85
N GLY A 119 -13.08 -12.73 -2.78
CA GLY A 119 -11.66 -12.71 -3.07
C GLY A 119 -10.85 -12.15 -1.91
N THR A 120 -9.63 -12.66 -1.73
CA THR A 120 -8.64 -12.11 -0.80
C THR A 120 -7.30 -11.96 -1.52
N LEU A 121 -6.67 -10.80 -1.34
CA LEU A 121 -5.32 -10.51 -1.81
C LEU A 121 -4.47 -10.08 -0.62
N GLU A 122 -3.24 -10.56 -0.54
CA GLU A 122 -2.24 -10.10 0.41
C GLU A 122 -0.89 -10.02 -0.29
N LEU A 123 -0.24 -8.86 -0.21
CA LEU A 123 1.09 -8.63 -0.75
C LEU A 123 1.87 -7.64 0.11
N THR A 124 3.19 -7.76 0.10
CA THR A 124 4.10 -6.75 0.64
C THR A 124 4.83 -6.09 -0.51
N ILE A 125 4.84 -4.76 -0.54
CA ILE A 125 5.45 -3.96 -1.59
C ILE A 125 6.68 -3.25 -1.02
N PRO A 126 7.89 -3.74 -1.30
CA PRO A 126 9.12 -3.09 -0.86
C PRO A 126 9.21 -1.66 -1.39
N GLY A 127 9.60 -0.71 -0.54
CA GLY A 127 9.79 0.70 -0.91
C GLY A 127 8.51 1.55 -0.97
N LEU A 128 7.32 0.96 -0.83
CA LEU A 128 6.08 1.72 -0.60
C LEU A 128 5.88 1.93 0.91
N SER A 129 5.28 3.06 1.31
CA SER A 129 4.98 3.39 2.71
C SER A 129 3.83 4.39 2.82
N LEU A 130 3.11 4.36 3.94
CA LEU A 130 2.03 5.30 4.27
C LEU A 130 2.53 6.72 4.57
N ALA A 131 3.74 6.86 5.11
CA ALA A 131 4.32 8.14 5.50
C ALA A 131 5.03 8.90 4.34
N GLY A 132 5.00 8.34 3.12
CA GLY A 132 5.75 8.82 1.96
C GLY A 132 6.92 7.89 1.59
N ALA A 133 7.61 8.18 0.49
CA ALA A 133 8.70 7.33 0.00
C ALA A 133 9.83 7.21 1.03
N ARG A 134 10.27 5.98 1.29
CA ARG A 134 11.45 5.68 2.12
C ARG A 134 12.72 5.67 1.27
#